data_AF-A0A1V5Q213-F1
#
_entry.id   AF-A0A1V5Q213-F1
#
_cell.length_a   1.000
_cell.length_b   1.000
_cell.length_c   1.000
_cell.angle_alpha   90.00
_cell.angle_beta   90.00
_cell.angle_gamma   90.00
#
_symmetry.space_group_name_H-M   'P 1'
#
loop_
_entity.id
_entity.type
_entity.pdbx_description
1 polymer ?
#
loop_
_entity_poly.entity_id
_entity_poly.type
_entity_poly.pdbx_seq_one_letter_code
_entity_poly.pdbx_strand_id
1 'polypeptide(L)'
;MLTQAEEKMDQMLKNVAKVLAVNTNYATMVTAPAIRGNKLKFIQLSKVDDTQILATIVVEGNVIRNNMIAIEDPISDETMLKLNILLNTHLTGMSLDDINLGMITLLKEQSGIHSNIVGEIMDAVAQAIRGDEDLEVYTSGTTNILKYPELADNQKAGALISTFEEKQALARIASESLEGNENTGIQVYIGDEAPIESMKDCSVVTATYELGEGMRGSIAIVGPKRMDYDKVVGTLKTMKDELETMYKKKKKSGKSGSSKDKKDDI
;
A
#
# COMPACT_ATOMS: atom_id res chain seq x y z
N MET A 1 6.39 6.03 24.08
CA MET A 1 7.23 6.66 23.03
C MET A 1 6.76 6.29 21.62
N LEU A 2 6.33 5.04 21.34
CA LEU A 2 5.74 4.64 20.06
C LEU A 2 4.43 5.40 19.72
N THR A 3 3.50 5.50 20.68
CA THR A 3 2.21 6.20 20.51
C THR A 3 2.32 7.68 20.15
N GLN A 4 3.32 8.40 20.66
CA GLN A 4 3.51 9.83 20.34
C GLN A 4 4.03 10.07 18.92
N ALA A 5 4.68 9.08 18.30
CA ALA A 5 5.18 9.20 16.94
C ALA A 5 4.05 8.97 15.91
N GLU A 6 3.17 8.01 16.21
CA GLU A 6 1.94 7.70 15.46
C GLU A 6 0.96 8.87 15.51
N GLU A 7 0.59 9.36 16.70
CA GLU A 7 -0.34 10.51 16.84
C GLU A 7 0.13 11.76 16.07
N LYS A 8 1.45 12.00 16.04
CA LYS A 8 2.03 13.13 15.28
C LYS A 8 1.94 12.92 13.77
N MET A 9 2.06 11.68 13.29
CA MET A 9 1.89 11.35 11.89
C MET A 9 0.43 11.55 11.47
N ASP A 10 -0.51 11.03 12.26
CA ASP A 10 -1.94 11.15 11.99
C ASP A 10 -2.37 12.62 11.92
N GLN A 11 -1.90 13.43 12.87
CA GLN A 11 -2.20 14.87 12.87
C GLN A 11 -1.60 15.57 11.66
N MET A 12 -0.40 15.16 11.22
CA MET A 12 0.24 15.68 10.02
C MET A 12 -0.57 15.33 8.77
N LEU A 13 -0.96 14.06 8.59
CA LEU A 13 -1.72 13.61 7.43
C LEU A 13 -3.13 14.24 7.37
N LYS A 14 -3.80 14.39 8.51
CA LYS A 14 -5.07 15.15 8.61
C LYS A 14 -4.89 16.60 8.18
N ASN A 15 -3.80 17.24 8.60
CA ASN A 15 -3.50 18.61 8.18
C ASN A 15 -3.21 18.70 6.68
N VAL A 16 -2.52 17.71 6.10
CA VAL A 16 -2.30 17.64 4.65
C VAL A 16 -3.62 17.57 3.89
N ALA A 17 -4.51 16.64 4.25
CA ALA A 17 -5.83 16.53 3.64
C ALA A 17 -6.58 17.87 3.72
N LYS A 18 -6.57 18.52 4.90
CA LYS A 18 -7.22 19.81 5.12
C LYS A 18 -6.66 20.94 4.26
N VAL A 19 -5.34 21.10 4.20
CA VAL A 19 -4.69 22.15 3.40
C VAL A 19 -5.01 21.97 1.92
N LEU A 20 -4.93 20.74 1.40
CA LEU A 20 -5.27 20.44 0.02
C LEU A 20 -6.74 20.76 -0.28
N ALA A 21 -7.66 20.38 0.61
CA ALA A 21 -9.09 20.66 0.44
C ALA A 21 -9.39 22.16 0.40
N VAL A 22 -8.75 22.95 1.25
CA VAL A 22 -8.93 24.41 1.31
C VAL A 22 -8.32 25.09 0.08
N ASN A 23 -7.11 24.69 -0.33
CA ASN A 23 -6.42 25.34 -1.44
C ASN A 23 -7.05 25.02 -2.81
N THR A 24 -7.55 23.79 -2.95
CA THR A 24 -8.14 23.32 -4.21
C THR A 24 -9.66 23.52 -4.29
N ASN A 25 -10.35 23.73 -3.16
CA ASN A 25 -11.81 23.71 -3.06
C ASN A 25 -12.44 22.39 -3.51
N TYR A 26 -11.72 21.27 -3.39
CA TYR A 26 -12.17 19.93 -3.73
C TYR A 26 -12.19 19.03 -2.49
N ALA A 27 -12.74 17.83 -2.64
CA ALA A 27 -12.63 16.79 -1.63
C ALA A 27 -11.25 16.13 -1.75
N THR A 28 -10.64 15.79 -0.64
CA THR A 28 -9.28 15.25 -0.60
C THR A 28 -9.20 14.07 0.35
N MET A 29 -8.29 13.15 0.01
CA MET A 29 -7.96 11.99 0.83
C MET A 29 -6.44 11.85 0.90
N VAL A 30 -5.95 11.35 2.03
CA VAL A 30 -4.56 10.94 2.23
C VAL A 30 -4.58 9.61 2.97
N THR A 31 -3.87 8.60 2.47
CA THR A 31 -3.72 7.34 3.21
C THR A 31 -2.55 7.44 4.19
N ALA A 32 -2.59 6.68 5.27
CA ALA A 32 -1.40 6.42 6.07
C ALA A 32 -0.33 5.74 5.19
N PRO A 33 0.97 6.00 5.45
CA PRO A 33 2.04 5.26 4.80
C PRO A 33 1.97 3.81 5.27
N ALA A 34 1.83 2.87 4.33
CA ALA A 34 1.91 1.45 4.61
C ALA A 34 3.23 0.90 4.06
N ILE A 35 3.78 -0.08 4.77
CA ILE A 35 4.87 -0.88 4.23
C ILE A 35 4.23 -1.93 3.33
N ARG A 36 4.02 -1.59 2.06
CA ARG A 36 3.73 -2.60 1.05
C ARG A 36 5.04 -3.20 0.62
N GLY A 37 5.33 -4.40 1.12
CA GLY A 37 6.41 -5.22 0.58
C GLY A 37 6.02 -5.64 -0.83
N ASN A 38 6.44 -4.85 -1.82
CA ASN A 38 6.14 -5.15 -3.23
C ASN A 38 6.94 -6.35 -3.75
N LYS A 39 7.92 -6.84 -2.99
CA LYS A 39 8.77 -7.95 -3.35
C LYS A 39 8.96 -8.91 -2.20
N LEU A 40 9.01 -10.19 -2.54
CA LEU A 40 9.32 -11.25 -1.60
C LEU A 40 10.81 -11.22 -1.23
N LYS A 41 11.15 -11.23 0.07
CA LYS A 41 12.53 -11.39 0.55
C LYS A 41 12.91 -12.86 0.69
N PHE A 42 12.07 -13.66 1.34
CA PHE A 42 12.24 -15.11 1.43
C PHE A 42 10.96 -15.78 1.94
N ILE A 43 10.88 -17.10 1.73
CA ILE A 43 9.87 -17.98 2.31
C ILE A 43 10.58 -19.04 3.15
N GLN A 44 10.07 -19.32 4.34
CA GLN A 44 10.51 -20.44 5.16
C GLN A 44 9.32 -21.33 5.47
N LEU A 45 9.36 -22.56 5.00
CA LEU A 45 8.44 -23.62 5.39
C LEU A 45 9.03 -24.38 6.57
N SER A 46 8.19 -24.67 7.57
CA SER A 46 8.55 -25.46 8.74
C SER A 46 7.44 -26.43 9.07
N LYS A 47 7.79 -27.71 9.27
CA LYS A 47 6.83 -28.72 9.71
C LYS A 47 6.40 -28.40 11.14
N VAL A 48 5.09 -28.37 11.37
CA VAL A 48 4.51 -28.19 12.71
C VAL A 48 4.14 -29.56 13.28
N ASP A 49 3.38 -30.34 12.49
CA ASP A 49 3.04 -31.72 12.78
C ASP A 49 2.88 -32.51 11.46
N ASP A 50 2.32 -33.71 11.51
CA ASP A 50 2.13 -34.58 10.34
C ASP A 50 1.00 -34.11 9.40
N THR A 51 0.22 -33.12 9.82
CA THR A 51 -0.95 -32.57 9.11
C THR A 51 -0.83 -31.07 8.81
N GLN A 52 0.21 -30.40 9.31
CA GLN A 52 0.36 -28.95 9.21
C GLN A 52 1.79 -28.48 8.92
N ILE A 53 1.89 -27.43 8.11
CA ILE A 53 3.13 -26.71 7.78
C ILE A 53 2.92 -25.22 8.06
N LEU A 54 3.90 -24.60 8.72
CA LEU A 54 3.98 -23.16 8.87
C LEU A 54 4.79 -22.57 7.70
N ALA A 55 4.15 -21.72 6.90
CA ALA A 55 4.80 -20.87 5.93
C ALA A 55 5.05 -19.48 6.53
N THR A 56 6.31 -19.15 6.78
CA THR A 56 6.76 -17.81 7.17
C THR A 56 7.21 -17.06 5.93
N ILE A 57 6.48 -16.02 5.58
CA ILE A 57 6.70 -15.22 4.38
C ILE A 57 7.21 -13.86 4.80
N VAL A 58 8.39 -13.48 4.31
CA VAL A 58 8.98 -12.17 4.60
C VAL A 58 9.04 -11.38 3.30
N VAL A 59 8.45 -10.19 3.33
CA VAL A 59 8.45 -9.27 2.19
C VAL A 59 9.31 -8.03 2.48
N GLU A 60 9.53 -7.21 1.46
CA GLU A 60 10.23 -5.94 1.62
C GLU A 60 9.58 -5.04 2.70
N GLY A 61 10.42 -4.25 3.36
CA GLY A 61 10.04 -3.50 4.55
C GLY A 61 9.83 -4.35 5.82
N ASN A 62 10.33 -5.60 5.82
CA ASN A 62 10.40 -6.49 6.98
C ASN A 62 9.03 -6.89 7.56
N VAL A 63 7.99 -6.86 6.73
CA VAL A 63 6.69 -7.42 7.10
C VAL A 63 6.81 -8.95 7.06
N ILE A 64 6.41 -9.59 8.16
CA ILE A 64 6.40 -11.05 8.33
C ILE A 64 4.96 -11.50 8.39
N ARG A 65 4.59 -12.46 7.54
CA ARG A 65 3.27 -13.09 7.52
C ARG A 65 3.42 -14.59 7.73
N ASN A 66 2.65 -15.12 8.66
CA ASN A 66 2.64 -16.54 8.99
C ASN A 66 1.34 -17.15 8.47
N ASN A 67 1.44 -18.19 7.66
CA ASN A 67 0.28 -18.93 7.18
C ASN A 67 0.39 -20.41 7.55
N MET A 68 -0.71 -21.00 8.00
CA MET A 68 -0.79 -22.43 8.33
C MET A 68 -1.39 -23.17 7.14
N ILE A 69 -0.66 -24.15 6.63
CA ILE A 69 -1.03 -24.94 5.44
C ILE A 69 -1.36 -26.34 5.92
N ALA A 70 -2.55 -26.81 5.57
CA ALA A 70 -2.97 -28.18 5.88
C ALA A 70 -2.37 -29.14 4.85
N ILE A 71 -1.89 -30.30 5.30
CA ILE A 71 -1.38 -31.36 4.43
C ILE A 71 -2.12 -32.67 4.70
N GLU A 72 -2.46 -33.37 3.63
CA GLU A 72 -3.12 -34.67 3.69
C GLU A 72 -2.13 -35.80 3.99
N ASP A 73 -0.92 -35.70 3.42
CA ASP A 73 0.15 -36.67 3.59
C ASP A 73 1.36 -36.04 4.31
N PRO A 74 1.98 -36.75 5.27
CA PRO A 74 3.17 -36.26 5.95
C PRO A 74 4.31 -36.01 4.97
N ILE A 75 4.90 -34.81 5.03
CA ILE A 75 6.07 -34.46 4.22
C ILE A 75 7.35 -34.82 4.98
N SER A 76 8.32 -35.40 4.26
CA SER A 76 9.66 -35.68 4.79
C SER A 76 10.50 -34.40 4.87
N ASP A 77 11.48 -34.39 5.78
CA ASP A 77 12.39 -33.25 5.92
C ASP A 77 13.16 -32.96 4.62
N GLU A 78 13.49 -33.99 3.85
CA GLU A 78 14.15 -33.86 2.54
C GLU A 78 13.26 -33.11 1.54
N THR A 79 11.99 -33.48 1.46
CA THR A 79 11.02 -32.79 0.59
C THR A 79 10.78 -31.35 1.05
N MET A 80 10.69 -31.12 2.37
CA MET A 80 10.56 -29.77 2.93
C MET A 80 11.74 -28.88 2.54
N LEU A 81 12.96 -29.42 2.59
CA LEU A 81 14.16 -28.72 2.15
C LEU A 81 14.12 -28.41 0.66
N LYS A 82 13.73 -29.39 -0.18
CA LYS A 82 13.59 -29.19 -1.63
C LYS A 82 12.57 -28.09 -1.96
N LEU A 83 11.43 -28.06 -1.28
CA LEU A 83 10.41 -27.03 -1.45
C LEU A 83 10.94 -25.65 -1.05
N ASN A 84 11.61 -25.53 0.10
CA ASN A 84 12.24 -24.27 0.51
C ASN A 84 13.23 -23.76 -0.54
N ILE A 85 14.11 -24.63 -1.05
CA ILE A 85 15.08 -24.27 -2.09
C ILE A 85 14.34 -23.85 -3.37
N LEU A 86 13.39 -24.64 -3.85
CA LEU A 86 12.61 -24.38 -5.06
C LEU A 86 11.93 -23.00 -5.00
N LEU A 87 11.20 -22.74 -3.92
CA LEU A 87 10.45 -21.50 -3.73
C LEU A 87 11.38 -20.30 -3.63
N ASN A 88 12.44 -20.37 -2.83
CA ASN A 88 13.37 -19.25 -2.72
C ASN A 88 14.20 -19.02 -3.99
N THR A 89 14.49 -20.06 -4.76
CA THR A 89 15.21 -19.92 -6.04
C THR A 89 14.39 -19.15 -7.06
N HIS A 90 13.08 -19.41 -7.10
CA HIS A 90 12.21 -18.81 -8.09
C HIS A 90 11.57 -17.50 -7.63
N LEU A 91 11.14 -17.38 -6.38
CA LEU A 91 10.28 -16.28 -5.95
C LEU A 91 11.02 -15.14 -5.26
N THR A 92 12.24 -15.36 -4.77
CA THR A 92 12.99 -14.32 -4.05
C THR A 92 13.25 -13.12 -4.97
N GLY A 93 12.92 -11.92 -4.49
CA GLY A 93 13.07 -10.67 -5.22
C GLY A 93 11.94 -10.38 -6.21
N MET A 94 10.95 -11.27 -6.34
CA MET A 94 9.81 -11.09 -7.25
C MET A 94 8.69 -10.29 -6.60
N SER A 95 8.05 -9.49 -7.43
CA SER A 95 6.77 -8.84 -7.12
C SER A 95 5.58 -9.70 -7.54
N LEU A 96 4.37 -9.30 -7.14
CA LEU A 96 3.16 -10.02 -7.56
C LEU A 96 3.01 -10.05 -9.09
N ASP A 97 3.42 -8.98 -9.78
CA ASP A 97 3.36 -8.87 -11.23
C ASP A 97 4.34 -9.84 -11.93
N ASP A 98 5.46 -10.15 -11.28
CA ASP A 98 6.44 -11.11 -11.78
C ASP A 98 5.94 -12.56 -11.64
N ILE A 99 5.09 -12.83 -10.64
CA ILE A 99 4.53 -14.16 -10.34
C ILE A 99 3.34 -14.44 -11.28
N ASN A 100 3.65 -14.80 -12.52
CA ASN A 100 2.65 -15.13 -13.52
C ASN A 100 2.21 -16.60 -13.47
N LEU A 101 1.11 -16.90 -14.17
CA LEU A 101 0.50 -18.23 -14.23
C LEU A 101 1.44 -19.30 -14.81
N GLY A 102 2.36 -18.92 -15.71
CA GLY A 102 3.39 -19.81 -16.25
C GLY A 102 4.38 -20.27 -15.19
N MET A 103 4.81 -19.36 -14.31
CA MET A 103 5.69 -19.68 -13.19
C MET A 103 5.00 -20.56 -12.14
N ILE A 104 3.75 -20.24 -11.81
CA ILE A 104 2.94 -21.07 -10.89
C ILE A 104 2.83 -22.50 -11.45
N THR A 105 2.61 -22.63 -12.76
CA THR A 105 2.53 -23.93 -13.44
C THR A 105 3.85 -24.68 -13.37
N LEU A 106 4.97 -24.01 -13.66
CA LEU A 106 6.32 -24.60 -13.55
C LEU A 106 6.60 -25.12 -12.14
N LEU A 107 6.29 -24.33 -11.11
CA LEU A 107 6.49 -24.72 -9.71
C LEU A 107 5.59 -25.91 -9.30
N LYS A 108 4.36 -25.96 -9.82
CA LYS A 108 3.47 -27.12 -9.62
C LYS A 108 4.00 -28.38 -10.30
N GLU A 109 4.53 -28.27 -11.50
CA GLU A 109 5.14 -29.41 -12.21
C GLU A 109 6.40 -29.92 -11.49
N GLN A 110 7.28 -29.01 -11.05
CA GLN A 110 8.52 -29.37 -10.35
C GLN A 110 8.28 -29.92 -8.94
N SER A 111 7.16 -29.61 -8.30
CA SER A 111 6.76 -30.16 -7.00
C SER A 111 6.02 -31.49 -7.09
N GLY A 112 5.59 -31.91 -8.29
CA GLY A 112 4.97 -33.20 -8.54
C GLY A 112 3.74 -33.45 -7.67
N ILE A 113 3.81 -34.47 -6.80
CA ILE A 113 2.72 -34.85 -5.89
C ILE A 113 2.38 -33.79 -4.83
N HIS A 114 3.26 -32.80 -4.62
CA HIS A 114 3.06 -31.70 -3.67
C HIS A 114 2.56 -30.41 -4.32
N SER A 115 2.01 -30.50 -5.53
CA SER A 115 1.48 -29.36 -6.29
C SER A 115 0.35 -28.60 -5.57
N ASN A 116 -0.44 -29.29 -4.74
CA ASN A 116 -1.48 -28.67 -3.91
C ASN A 116 -0.88 -27.70 -2.89
N ILE A 117 0.19 -28.13 -2.20
CA ILE A 117 0.93 -27.30 -1.23
C ILE A 117 1.52 -26.07 -1.92
N VAL A 118 2.09 -26.23 -3.12
CA VAL A 118 2.58 -25.09 -3.90
C VAL A 118 1.44 -24.11 -4.21
N GLY A 119 0.25 -24.59 -4.54
CA GLY A 119 -0.93 -23.76 -4.72
C GLY A 119 -1.24 -22.90 -3.49
N GLU A 120 -1.36 -23.52 -2.32
CA GLU A 120 -1.64 -22.80 -1.07
C GLU A 120 -0.53 -21.81 -0.70
N ILE A 121 0.74 -22.16 -0.94
CA ILE A 121 1.86 -21.25 -0.74
C ILE A 121 1.76 -20.06 -1.70
N MET A 122 1.37 -20.26 -2.96
CA MET A 122 1.24 -19.16 -3.92
C MET A 122 0.13 -18.20 -3.50
N ASP A 123 -1.00 -18.71 -3.03
CA ASP A 123 -2.09 -17.89 -2.50
C ASP A 123 -1.63 -17.12 -1.25
N ALA A 124 -0.89 -17.78 -0.35
CA ALA A 124 -0.30 -17.16 0.84
C ALA A 124 0.70 -16.04 0.49
N VAL A 125 1.55 -16.27 -0.50
CA VAL A 125 2.52 -15.28 -1.01
C VAL A 125 1.80 -14.11 -1.64
N ALA A 126 0.77 -14.36 -2.45
CA ALA A 126 -0.03 -13.30 -3.05
C ALA A 126 -0.71 -12.43 -1.99
N GLN A 127 -1.30 -13.04 -0.96
CA GLN A 127 -1.90 -12.31 0.16
C GLN A 127 -0.86 -11.53 0.98
N ALA A 128 0.31 -12.14 1.23
CA ALA A 128 1.38 -11.51 1.98
C ALA A 128 1.98 -10.28 1.26
N ILE A 129 2.11 -10.33 -0.07
CA ILE A 129 2.58 -9.23 -0.91
C ILE A 129 1.51 -8.14 -1.04
N ARG A 130 0.23 -8.49 -1.23
CA ARG A 130 -0.87 -7.51 -1.29
C ARG A 130 -1.04 -6.76 0.02
N GLY A 131 -0.90 -7.47 1.14
CA GLY A 131 -1.13 -6.99 2.48
C GLY A 131 -2.62 -6.82 2.80
N ASP A 132 -3.09 -7.45 3.88
CA ASP A 132 -4.35 -7.08 4.53
C ASP A 132 -4.08 -5.89 5.46
N GLU A 133 -4.17 -4.68 4.92
CA GLU A 133 -4.30 -3.49 5.73
C GLU A 133 -5.46 -2.65 5.18
N ASP A 134 -6.49 -2.48 6.00
CA ASP A 134 -7.39 -1.34 5.90
C ASP A 134 -6.51 -0.09 6.01
N LEU A 135 -6.03 0.40 4.87
CA LEU A 135 -5.27 1.63 4.77
C LEU A 135 -6.02 2.71 5.54
N GLU A 136 -5.41 3.26 6.57
CA GLU A 136 -6.07 4.33 7.31
C GLU A 136 -6.20 5.54 6.37
N VAL A 137 -7.43 5.90 6.03
CA VAL A 137 -7.71 7.02 5.14
C VAL A 137 -8.15 8.24 5.94
N TYR A 138 -7.48 9.36 5.68
CA TYR A 138 -7.81 10.69 6.19
C TYR A 138 -8.48 11.49 5.09
N THR A 139 -9.72 11.92 5.30
CA THR A 139 -10.49 12.72 4.34
C THR A 139 -10.68 14.15 4.82
N SER A 140 -10.81 15.09 3.89
CA SER A 140 -11.21 16.46 4.17
C SER A 140 -11.93 17.08 2.97
N GLY A 141 -12.79 18.06 3.23
CA GLY A 141 -13.45 18.80 2.15
C GLY A 141 -14.51 18.02 1.38
N THR A 142 -15.02 16.89 1.89
CA THR A 142 -16.11 16.13 1.26
C THR A 142 -17.32 17.03 0.97
N THR A 143 -17.61 17.99 1.85
CA THR A 143 -18.69 18.98 1.66
C THR A 143 -18.46 19.94 0.48
N ASN A 144 -17.23 20.07 -0.02
CA ASN A 144 -16.94 20.88 -1.21
C ASN A 144 -17.61 20.33 -2.47
N ILE A 145 -17.89 19.01 -2.52
CA ILE A 145 -18.60 18.36 -3.62
C ILE A 145 -19.96 19.04 -3.88
N LEU A 146 -20.64 19.46 -2.80
CA LEU A 146 -21.95 20.12 -2.87
C LEU A 146 -21.92 21.52 -3.51
N LYS A 147 -20.72 22.12 -3.70
CA LYS A 147 -20.58 23.44 -4.31
C LYS A 147 -20.67 23.40 -5.84
N TYR A 148 -20.57 22.22 -6.44
CA TYR A 148 -20.51 22.04 -7.89
C TYR A 148 -21.88 21.56 -8.41
N PRO A 149 -22.56 22.34 -9.27
CA PRO A 149 -23.89 21.99 -9.79
C PRO A 149 -23.97 20.60 -10.42
N GLU A 150 -22.92 20.17 -11.09
CA GLU A 150 -22.79 18.83 -11.70
C GLU A 150 -22.77 17.68 -10.69
N LEU A 151 -22.42 17.97 -9.43
CA LEU A 151 -22.34 17.02 -8.32
C LEU A 151 -23.39 17.30 -7.22
N ALA A 152 -24.18 18.37 -7.37
CA ALA A 152 -25.16 18.83 -6.39
C ALA A 152 -26.53 18.13 -6.50
N ASP A 153 -26.71 17.23 -7.47
CA ASP A 153 -27.87 16.33 -7.51
C ASP A 153 -27.89 15.49 -6.22
N ASN A 154 -29.02 15.52 -5.48
CA ASN A 154 -29.18 14.82 -4.21
C ASN A 154 -28.78 13.35 -4.27
N GLN A 155 -29.05 12.65 -5.39
CA GLN A 155 -28.68 11.23 -5.52
C GLN A 155 -27.17 11.06 -5.71
N LYS A 156 -26.54 11.91 -6.52
CA LYS A 156 -25.09 11.84 -6.82
C LYS A 156 -24.25 12.31 -5.65
N ALA A 157 -24.62 13.43 -5.03
CA ALA A 157 -23.99 13.93 -3.82
C ALA A 157 -24.06 12.90 -2.69
N GLY A 158 -25.24 12.29 -2.48
CA GLY A 158 -25.42 11.23 -1.47
C GLY A 158 -24.50 10.04 -1.72
N ALA A 159 -24.45 9.53 -2.95
CA ALA A 159 -23.58 8.39 -3.30
C ALA A 159 -22.09 8.70 -3.10
N LEU A 160 -21.64 9.90 -3.49
CA LEU A 160 -20.26 10.35 -3.30
C LEU A 160 -19.91 10.51 -1.83
N ILE A 161 -20.78 11.15 -1.03
CA ILE A 161 -20.56 11.31 0.41
C ILE A 161 -20.47 9.94 1.08
N SER A 162 -21.39 9.01 0.79
CA SER A 162 -21.33 7.64 1.32
C SER A 162 -20.03 6.92 0.94
N THR A 163 -19.55 7.11 -0.29
CA THR A 163 -18.27 6.54 -0.74
C THR A 163 -17.08 7.14 0.04
N PHE A 164 -17.15 8.43 0.37
CA PHE A 164 -16.12 9.10 1.17
C PHE A 164 -16.15 8.71 2.66
N GLU A 165 -17.27 8.21 3.16
CA GLU A 165 -17.39 7.60 4.50
C GLU A 165 -16.90 6.15 4.49
N GLU A 166 -17.00 5.45 3.36
CA GLU A 166 -16.54 4.07 3.19
C GLU A 166 -15.03 3.99 2.93
N LYS A 167 -14.25 3.87 4.01
CA LYS A 167 -12.78 3.78 3.95
C LYS A 167 -12.26 2.68 3.00
N GLN A 168 -12.95 1.55 2.89
CA GLN A 168 -12.57 0.45 2.00
C GLN A 168 -12.65 0.83 0.52
N ALA A 169 -13.68 1.59 0.13
CA ALA A 169 -13.82 2.08 -1.23
C ALA A 169 -12.67 3.03 -1.58
N LEU A 170 -12.34 3.95 -0.67
CA LEU A 170 -11.23 4.87 -0.81
C LEU A 170 -9.85 4.18 -0.86
N ALA A 171 -9.66 3.11 -0.09
CA ALA A 171 -8.44 2.32 -0.09
C ALA A 171 -8.18 1.63 -1.45
N ARG A 172 -9.22 1.35 -2.24
CA ARG A 172 -9.07 0.81 -3.61
C ARG A 172 -8.41 1.82 -4.55
N ILE A 173 -8.86 3.09 -4.51
CA ILE A 173 -8.23 4.18 -5.30
C ILE A 173 -6.76 4.32 -4.93
N ALA A 174 -6.45 4.29 -3.62
CA ALA A 174 -5.08 4.35 -3.16
C ALA A 174 -4.25 3.16 -3.63
N SER A 175 -4.83 1.96 -3.64
CA SER A 175 -4.14 0.74 -4.09
C SER A 175 -3.76 0.80 -5.57
N GLU A 176 -4.69 1.18 -6.44
CA GLU A 176 -4.41 1.34 -7.88
C GLU A 176 -3.38 2.46 -8.14
N SER A 177 -3.46 3.55 -7.38
CA SER A 177 -2.49 4.64 -7.45
C SER A 177 -1.06 4.20 -7.07
N LEU A 178 -0.93 3.21 -6.18
CA LEU A 178 0.36 2.68 -5.71
C LEU A 178 0.99 1.70 -6.71
N GLU A 179 0.18 1.04 -7.54
CA GLU A 179 0.59 0.06 -8.56
C GLU A 179 1.06 0.71 -9.87
N GLY A 180 0.63 1.95 -10.15
CA GLY A 180 1.03 2.63 -11.39
C GLY A 180 2.52 2.96 -11.48
N ASN A 181 3.16 2.50 -12.56
CA ASN A 181 4.57 2.68 -12.91
C ASN A 181 4.88 4.04 -13.59
N GLU A 182 4.19 5.12 -13.21
CA GLU A 182 4.44 6.44 -13.79
C GLU A 182 5.61 7.14 -13.07
N ASN A 183 6.58 7.68 -13.82
CA ASN A 183 7.79 8.34 -13.30
C ASN A 183 7.53 9.52 -12.34
N THR A 184 6.33 10.10 -12.35
CA THR A 184 5.90 11.19 -11.45
C THR A 184 5.13 10.68 -10.23
N GLY A 185 4.62 9.45 -10.29
CA GLY A 185 3.69 8.88 -9.32
C GLY A 185 2.34 9.60 -9.24
N ILE A 186 1.97 10.39 -10.25
CA ILE A 186 0.67 11.10 -10.32
C ILE A 186 -0.19 10.43 -11.39
N GLN A 187 -1.45 10.13 -11.08
CA GLN A 187 -2.41 9.55 -12.03
C GLN A 187 -3.68 10.39 -12.07
N VAL A 188 -4.33 10.45 -13.23
CA VAL A 188 -5.58 11.19 -13.45
C VAL A 188 -6.61 10.24 -14.01
N TYR A 189 -7.74 10.12 -13.32
CA TYR A 189 -8.90 9.35 -13.75
C TYR A 189 -10.05 10.31 -14.02
N ILE A 190 -10.59 10.30 -15.24
CA ILE A 190 -11.67 11.21 -15.65
C ILE A 190 -12.94 10.42 -15.90
N GLY A 191 -13.95 10.63 -15.06
CA GLY A 191 -15.27 10.06 -15.23
C GLY A 191 -15.27 8.54 -15.20
N ASP A 192 -15.54 7.91 -16.35
CA ASP A 192 -15.67 6.45 -16.46
C ASP A 192 -14.36 5.69 -16.23
N GLU A 193 -13.23 6.39 -16.21
CA GLU A 193 -11.93 5.84 -15.81
C GLU A 193 -11.80 5.67 -14.29
N ALA A 194 -12.70 6.26 -13.50
CA ALA A 194 -12.61 6.21 -12.05
C ALA A 194 -12.75 4.76 -11.55
N PRO A 195 -11.91 4.31 -10.58
CA PRO A 195 -11.95 2.95 -10.05
C PRO A 195 -13.25 2.59 -9.33
N ILE A 196 -14.04 3.61 -8.95
CA ILE A 196 -15.29 3.48 -8.20
C ILE A 196 -16.43 4.00 -9.04
N GLU A 197 -17.48 3.20 -9.21
CA GLU A 197 -18.64 3.53 -10.03
C GLU A 197 -19.37 4.81 -9.57
N SER A 198 -19.44 5.06 -8.26
CA SER A 198 -20.03 6.29 -7.71
C SER A 198 -19.27 7.56 -8.08
N MET A 199 -18.04 7.45 -8.60
CA MET A 199 -17.18 8.56 -9.02
C MET A 199 -17.17 8.81 -10.53
N LYS A 200 -18.04 8.15 -11.32
CA LYS A 200 -18.16 8.34 -12.78
C LYS A 200 -18.46 9.76 -13.23
N ASP A 201 -19.01 10.59 -12.35
CA ASP A 201 -19.30 12.00 -12.60
C ASP A 201 -18.20 12.96 -12.11
N CYS A 202 -17.13 12.41 -11.52
CA CYS A 202 -16.00 13.15 -10.97
C CYS A 202 -14.72 12.91 -11.78
N SER A 203 -13.70 13.71 -11.47
CA SER A 203 -12.32 13.40 -11.78
C SER A 203 -11.57 13.14 -10.48
N VAL A 204 -10.69 12.15 -10.50
CA VAL A 204 -9.83 11.76 -9.38
C VAL A 204 -8.39 11.95 -9.82
N VAL A 205 -7.65 12.81 -9.11
CA VAL A 205 -6.21 12.97 -9.32
C VAL A 205 -5.49 12.40 -8.11
N THR A 206 -4.64 11.39 -8.33
CA THR A 206 -3.88 10.74 -7.26
C THR A 206 -2.39 11.05 -7.36
N ALA A 207 -1.69 11.02 -6.24
CA ALA A 207 -0.24 11.15 -6.16
C ALA A 207 0.32 10.23 -5.07
N THR A 208 1.29 9.39 -5.43
CA THR A 208 1.99 8.50 -4.51
C THR A 208 3.22 9.19 -3.92
N TYR A 209 3.32 9.19 -2.60
CA TYR A 209 4.49 9.68 -1.84
C TYR A 209 5.26 8.51 -1.19
N GLU A 210 6.57 8.68 -1.03
CA GLU A 210 7.43 7.67 -0.39
C GLU A 210 8.22 8.25 0.79
N LEU A 211 8.04 7.65 1.97
CA LEU A 211 8.73 8.06 3.20
C LEU A 211 10.07 7.30 3.42
N GLY A 212 10.56 6.60 2.40
CA GLY A 212 11.76 5.78 2.45
C GLY A 212 11.57 4.42 3.13
N GLU A 213 12.52 3.51 2.93
CA GLU A 213 12.43 2.10 3.39
C GLU A 213 11.16 1.38 2.88
N GLY A 214 10.66 1.77 1.70
CA GLY A 214 9.47 1.17 1.08
C GLY A 214 8.14 1.61 1.67
N MET A 215 8.11 2.53 2.63
CA MET A 215 6.87 3.12 3.14
C MET A 215 6.27 4.06 2.09
N ARG A 216 5.12 3.68 1.55
CA ARG A 216 4.40 4.45 0.53
C ARG A 216 2.98 4.75 0.98
N GLY A 217 2.46 5.90 0.58
CA GLY A 217 1.05 6.26 0.72
C GLY A 217 0.57 7.05 -0.48
N SER A 218 -0.73 7.28 -0.56
CA SER A 218 -1.35 8.00 -1.67
C SER A 218 -2.14 9.22 -1.17
N ILE A 219 -2.11 10.28 -1.96
CA ILE A 219 -2.93 11.48 -1.82
C ILE A 219 -3.88 11.49 -3.00
N ALA A 220 -5.16 11.77 -2.78
CA ALA A 220 -6.15 11.91 -3.84
C ALA A 220 -6.93 13.21 -3.71
N ILE A 221 -7.27 13.81 -4.84
CA ILE A 221 -8.15 14.98 -4.95
C ILE A 221 -9.29 14.61 -5.89
N VAL A 222 -10.53 14.78 -5.41
CA VAL A 222 -11.75 14.46 -6.14
C VAL A 222 -12.54 15.74 -6.39
N GLY A 223 -12.73 16.05 -7.67
CA GLY A 223 -13.42 17.24 -8.14
C GLY A 223 -14.33 16.94 -9.33
N PRO A 224 -14.97 17.97 -9.91
CA PRO A 224 -15.77 17.82 -11.11
C PRO A 224 -14.90 17.50 -12.33
N LYS A 225 -15.51 16.93 -13.39
CA LYS A 225 -14.81 16.62 -14.66
C LYS A 225 -14.07 17.82 -15.28
N ARG A 226 -14.56 19.03 -15.03
CA ARG A 226 -14.02 20.30 -15.53
C ARG A 226 -13.18 21.04 -14.47
N MET A 227 -12.46 20.30 -13.63
CA MET A 227 -11.54 20.90 -12.65
C MET A 227 -10.31 21.53 -13.30
N ASP A 228 -9.67 22.45 -12.57
CA ASP A 228 -8.37 23.02 -12.93
C ASP A 228 -7.24 22.01 -12.66
N TYR A 229 -6.96 21.17 -13.66
CA TYR A 229 -5.95 20.11 -13.57
C TYR A 229 -4.54 20.65 -13.33
N ASP A 230 -4.17 21.77 -13.96
CA ASP A 230 -2.85 22.38 -13.80
C ASP A 230 -2.61 22.81 -12.34
N LYS A 231 -3.60 23.47 -11.73
CA LYS A 231 -3.56 23.85 -10.33
C LYS A 231 -3.50 22.62 -9.42
N VAL A 232 -4.30 21.59 -9.69
CA VAL A 232 -4.37 20.39 -8.85
C VAL A 232 -3.10 19.56 -8.91
N VAL A 233 -2.58 19.28 -10.10
CA VAL A 233 -1.33 18.54 -10.31
C VAL A 233 -0.16 19.31 -9.70
N GLY A 234 -0.09 20.63 -9.90
CA GLY A 234 0.93 21.47 -9.28
C GLY A 234 0.88 21.42 -7.75
N THR A 235 -0.31 21.54 -7.16
CA THR A 235 -0.51 21.48 -5.71
C THR A 235 -0.13 20.11 -5.15
N LEU A 236 -0.54 19.02 -5.82
CA LEU A 236 -0.19 17.66 -5.41
C LEU A 236 1.31 17.40 -5.44
N LYS A 237 2.00 17.87 -6.50
CA LYS A 237 3.44 17.73 -6.62
C LYS A 237 4.19 18.44 -5.49
N THR A 238 3.84 19.70 -5.22
CA THR A 238 4.43 20.45 -4.10
C THR A 238 4.17 19.75 -2.77
N MET A 239 2.95 19.28 -2.54
CA MET A 239 2.60 18.64 -1.28
C MET A 239 3.31 17.31 -1.06
N LYS A 240 3.44 16.50 -2.12
CA LYS A 240 4.24 15.27 -2.13
C LYS A 240 5.69 15.57 -1.76
N ASP A 241 6.34 16.52 -2.44
CA ASP A 241 7.75 16.86 -2.21
C ASP A 241 7.98 17.39 -0.78
N GLU A 242 7.04 18.16 -0.24
CA GLU A 242 7.08 18.63 1.16
C GLU A 242 6.95 17.48 2.16
N LEU A 243 6.01 16.55 1.96
CA LEU A 243 5.82 15.37 2.80
C LEU A 243 7.09 14.51 2.87
N GLU A 244 7.69 14.23 1.71
CA GLU A 244 8.94 13.45 1.63
C GLU A 244 10.10 14.17 2.32
N THR A 245 10.20 15.49 2.15
CA THR A 245 11.26 16.31 2.75
C THR A 245 11.13 16.39 4.27
N MET A 246 9.91 16.61 4.79
CA MET A 246 9.63 16.67 6.22
C MET A 246 10.01 15.35 6.92
N TYR A 247 9.70 14.22 6.29
CA TYR A 247 10.07 12.92 6.83
C TYR A 247 11.59 12.65 6.79
N LYS A 248 12.26 12.95 5.66
CA LYS A 248 13.72 12.83 5.53
C LYS A 248 14.49 13.68 6.55
N LYS A 249 14.00 14.89 6.86
CA LYS A 249 14.59 15.79 7.87
C LYS A 249 14.49 15.21 9.28
N LYS A 250 13.36 14.59 9.63
CA LYS A 250 13.13 13.94 10.94
C LYS A 250 14.06 12.74 11.16
N LYS A 251 14.35 11.95 10.11
CA LYS A 251 15.32 10.83 10.17
C LYS A 251 16.76 11.30 10.43
N LYS A 252 17.15 12.47 9.90
CA LYS A 252 18.49 13.05 10.13
C LYS A 252 18.66 13.62 11.55
N SER A 253 17.63 14.25 12.13
CA SER A 253 17.68 14.77 13.51
C SER A 253 17.71 13.68 14.59
N GLY A 254 17.30 12.45 14.29
CA GLY A 254 17.39 11.31 15.21
C GLY A 254 18.75 10.62 15.27
N LYS A 255 19.61 10.80 14.25
CA LYS A 255 20.95 10.16 14.18
C LYS A 255 22.10 11.00 14.75
N SER A 256 21.86 12.26 15.12
CA SER A 256 22.91 13.16 15.65
C SER A 256 23.02 13.19 17.18
N GLY A 257 22.30 12.31 17.90
CA GLY A 257 22.22 12.31 19.37
C GLY A 257 23.17 11.35 20.11
N SER A 258 24.01 10.59 19.42
CA SER A 258 24.87 9.58 20.06
C SER A 258 26.31 9.62 19.53
N SER A 259 27.00 10.73 19.77
CA SER A 259 28.48 10.74 19.90
C SER A 259 28.95 12.09 20.45
N LYS A 260 28.79 12.28 21.75
CA LYS A 260 29.54 13.26 22.55
C LYS A 260 29.39 12.84 24.01
N ASP A 261 30.31 12.01 24.47
CA ASP A 261 30.88 12.04 25.83
C ASP A 261 31.83 10.87 25.99
N LYS A 262 33.12 11.16 25.81
CA LYS A 262 34.28 10.61 26.53
C LYS A 262 35.56 11.09 25.88
N LYS A 263 35.90 12.34 26.16
CA LYS A 263 37.26 12.76 26.39
C LYS A 263 37.23 13.65 27.63
N ASP A 264 38.34 13.61 28.35
CA ASP A 264 38.62 14.29 29.61
C ASP A 264 38.17 13.46 30.83
N ASP A 265 39.06 12.56 31.27
CA ASP A 265 39.80 12.84 32.49
C ASP A 265 41.09 12.00 32.57
N ILE A 266 42.08 12.66 33.16
CA ILE A 266 43.51 12.35 33.28
C ILE A 266 43.77 11.14 34.19
#